data_AF-A0A7V9QMF9-F1
#
_entry.id   AF-A0A7V9QMF9-F1
#
_cell.length_a   1.000
_cell.length_b   1.000
_cell.length_c   1.000
_cell.angle_alpha   90.00
_cell.angle_beta   90.00
_cell.angle_gamma   90.00
#
_symmetry.space_group_name_H-M   'P 1'
#
loop_
_entity.id
_entity.type
_entity.pdbx_description
1 polymer ?
#
loop_
_entity_poly.entity_id
_entity_poly.type
_entity_poly.pdbx_seq_one_letter_code
_entity_poly.pdbx_strand_id
1 'polypeptide(L)'
;MKRFLITTALEDTWRFDQPVLFLGEWCRRYTAREKWKEMDAELLPYHWDDREKLFRDYRYAAKVYEGLLLDLTFELNRLHNVEHDSRYWRIVIGPWLGSFVQVLLDRWLSIQSAVQMYELSGTIVLESAKPAVAPNDISEFNALC
;
A
#
# COMPACT_ATOMS: atom_id res chain seq x y z
N MET A 1 -14.10 -11.81 19.04
CA MET A 1 -14.52 -12.66 17.89
C MET A 1 -13.44 -12.52 16.84
N LYS A 2 -12.93 -13.63 16.30
CA LYS A 2 -11.87 -13.58 15.27
C LYS A 2 -12.45 -13.22 13.91
N ARG A 3 -11.70 -12.46 13.10
CA ARG A 3 -12.07 -12.09 11.73
C ARG A 3 -11.00 -12.45 10.72
N PHE A 4 -11.41 -12.89 9.53
CA PHE A 4 -10.50 -13.14 8.42
C PHE A 4 -10.15 -11.82 7.72
N LEU A 5 -8.87 -11.50 7.58
CA LEU A 5 -8.41 -10.24 6.99
C LEU A 5 -8.39 -10.33 5.45
N ILE A 6 -9.16 -9.46 4.80
CA ILE A 6 -9.17 -9.26 3.34
C ILE A 6 -8.34 -8.02 3.02
N THR A 7 -7.31 -8.19 2.20
CA THR A 7 -6.31 -7.14 1.88
C THR A 7 -6.40 -6.61 0.45
N THR A 8 -7.26 -7.20 -0.39
CA THR A 8 -7.42 -6.84 -1.81
C THR A 8 -8.86 -7.03 -2.29
N ALA A 9 -9.18 -6.37 -3.41
CA ALA A 9 -10.46 -6.46 -4.10
C ALA A 9 -10.66 -7.74 -4.93
N LEU A 10 -9.66 -8.64 -4.96
CA LEU A 10 -9.76 -9.93 -5.63
C LEU A 10 -10.68 -10.85 -4.84
N GLU A 11 -11.86 -11.15 -5.40
CA GLU A 11 -12.91 -11.92 -4.72
C GLU A 11 -12.47 -13.34 -4.32
N ASP A 12 -11.53 -13.95 -5.04
CA ASP A 12 -10.95 -15.26 -4.69
C ASP A 12 -10.24 -15.25 -3.32
N THR A 13 -9.90 -14.05 -2.82
CA THR A 13 -9.32 -13.85 -1.49
C THR A 13 -10.34 -13.62 -0.40
N TRP A 14 -11.62 -13.49 -0.75
CA TRP A 14 -12.69 -13.24 0.20
C TRP A 14 -13.15 -14.54 0.86
N ARG A 15 -13.80 -14.41 2.02
CA ARG A 15 -14.38 -15.52 2.78
C ARG A 15 -15.82 -15.19 3.13
N PHE A 16 -16.74 -16.05 2.70
CA PHE A 16 -18.18 -15.86 2.89
C PHE A 16 -18.75 -16.73 4.02
N ASP A 17 -17.94 -17.63 4.55
CA ASP A 17 -18.29 -18.65 5.54
C ASP A 17 -17.92 -18.25 6.99
N GLN A 18 -17.29 -17.09 7.17
CA GLN A 18 -16.84 -16.59 8.48
C GLN A 18 -16.83 -15.07 8.53
N PRO A 19 -16.78 -14.46 9.73
CA PRO A 19 -16.66 -13.01 9.86
C PRO A 19 -15.36 -12.47 9.23
N VAL A 20 -15.43 -11.36 8.52
CA VAL A 20 -14.29 -10.77 7.80
C VAL A 20 -14.02 -9.33 8.22
N LEU A 21 -12.78 -8.90 8.00
CA LEU A 21 -12.33 -7.52 8.10
C LEU A 21 -11.74 -7.10 6.76
N PHE A 22 -12.34 -6.12 6.11
CA PHE A 22 -11.74 -5.46 4.95
C PHE A 22 -10.70 -4.44 5.43
N LEU A 23 -9.47 -4.54 4.91
CA LEU A 23 -8.35 -3.67 5.29
C LEU A 23 -8.60 -2.19 4.94
N GLY A 24 -9.38 -1.92 3.91
CA GLY A 24 -9.74 -0.58 3.46
C GLY A 24 -10.75 -0.62 2.32
N GLU A 25 -11.30 0.55 1.94
CA GLU A 25 -12.36 0.63 0.93
C GLU A 25 -11.92 0.13 -0.46
N TRP A 26 -10.63 0.21 -0.77
CA TRP A 26 -10.07 -0.38 -2.00
C TRP A 26 -10.27 -1.91 -2.10
N CYS A 27 -10.61 -2.58 -0.99
CA CYS A 27 -10.96 -4.00 -1.00
C CYS A 27 -12.43 -4.26 -1.39
N ARG A 28 -13.31 -3.25 -1.36
CA ARG A 28 -14.77 -3.38 -1.59
C ARG A 28 -15.17 -2.75 -2.91
N ARG A 29 -14.95 -3.45 -4.03
CA ARG A 29 -15.37 -2.93 -5.35
C ARG A 29 -16.88 -2.67 -5.35
N TYR A 30 -17.28 -1.51 -5.89
CA TYR A 30 -18.69 -1.15 -6.02
C TYR A 30 -19.47 -2.15 -6.88
N THR A 31 -18.84 -2.70 -7.92
CA THR A 31 -19.43 -3.72 -8.80
C THR A 31 -19.77 -5.03 -8.09
N ALA A 32 -19.13 -5.30 -6.95
CA ALA A 32 -19.37 -6.49 -6.12
C ALA A 32 -20.22 -6.18 -4.87
N ARG A 33 -20.89 -5.02 -4.83
CA ARG A 33 -21.65 -4.55 -3.67
C ARG A 33 -22.66 -5.53 -3.13
N GLU A 34 -23.43 -6.16 -4.01
CA GLU A 34 -24.44 -7.12 -3.61
C GLU A 34 -23.82 -8.34 -2.89
N LYS A 35 -22.56 -8.69 -3.19
CA LYS A 35 -21.84 -9.77 -2.51
C LYS A 35 -21.38 -9.37 -1.11
N TRP A 36 -20.62 -8.28 -1.00
CA TRP A 36 -20.02 -7.92 0.29
C TRP A 36 -21.02 -7.31 1.29
N LYS A 37 -22.17 -6.81 0.83
CA LYS A 37 -23.20 -6.27 1.72
C LYS A 37 -23.90 -7.36 2.53
N GLU A 38 -23.89 -8.60 2.05
CA GLU A 38 -24.49 -9.76 2.73
C GLU A 38 -23.51 -10.46 3.69
N MET A 39 -22.23 -10.12 3.64
CA MET A 39 -21.20 -10.70 4.50
C MET A 39 -21.27 -10.13 5.93
N ASP A 40 -20.91 -10.94 6.93
CA ASP A 40 -20.53 -10.43 8.25
C ASP A 40 -19.15 -9.77 8.15
N ALA A 41 -19.15 -8.53 7.66
CA ALA A 41 -17.95 -7.79 7.31
C ALA A 41 -17.85 -6.47 8.08
N GLU A 42 -16.67 -6.22 8.64
CA GLU A 42 -16.27 -4.90 9.11
C GLU A 42 -15.27 -4.26 8.14
N LEU A 43 -15.22 -2.94 8.16
CA LEU A 43 -14.19 -2.15 7.49
C LEU A 43 -13.27 -1.56 8.56
N LEU A 44 -11.97 -1.72 8.37
CA LEU A 44 -10.98 -1.09 9.25
C LEU A 44 -11.13 0.44 9.18
N PRO A 45 -11.25 1.15 10.33
CA PRO A 45 -11.21 2.60 10.35
C PRO A 45 -9.91 3.13 9.74
N TYR A 46 -10.00 4.11 8.85
CA TYR A 46 -8.84 4.59 8.13
C TYR A 46 -7.95 5.45 9.02
N HIS A 47 -6.69 5.05 9.19
CA HIS A 47 -5.78 5.64 10.17
C HIS A 47 -5.42 7.11 9.86
N TRP A 48 -5.51 7.55 8.61
CA TRP A 48 -5.27 8.95 8.22
C TRP A 48 -6.51 9.86 8.24
N ASP A 49 -7.66 9.35 8.71
CA ASP A 49 -8.78 10.23 9.09
C ASP A 49 -8.41 11.09 10.32
N ASP A 50 -7.49 10.60 11.18
CA ASP A 50 -6.79 11.42 12.16
C ASP A 50 -5.77 12.33 11.45
N ARG A 51 -6.08 13.64 11.41
CA ARG A 51 -5.23 14.64 10.75
C ARG A 51 -3.91 14.88 11.45
N GLU A 52 -3.83 14.71 12.76
CA GLU A 52 -2.55 14.81 13.48
C GLU A 52 -1.65 13.63 13.12
N LYS A 53 -2.23 12.42 13.07
CA LYS A 53 -1.50 11.22 12.63
C LYS A 53 -1.03 11.35 11.18
N LEU A 54 -1.91 11.77 10.27
CA LEU A 54 -1.56 12.01 8.87
C LEU A 54 -0.37 12.98 8.75
N PHE A 55 -0.38 14.08 9.50
CA PHE A 55 0.74 15.03 9.47
C PHE A 55 2.05 14.43 9.99
N ARG A 56 2.00 13.67 11.10
CA ARG A 56 3.19 12.98 11.63
C ARG A 56 3.74 11.96 10.63
N ASP A 57 2.87 11.16 10.03
CA ASP A 57 3.27 10.14 9.06
C ASP A 57 3.78 10.75 7.76
N TYR A 58 3.20 11.87 7.30
CA TYR A 58 3.73 12.63 6.18
C TYR A 58 5.17 13.10 6.43
N ARG A 59 5.44 13.62 7.64
CA ARG A 59 6.80 14.03 8.03
C ARG A 59 7.76 12.84 8.11
N TYR A 60 7.28 11.67 8.51
CA TYR A 60 8.05 10.43 8.51
C TYR A 60 8.35 9.96 7.08
N ALA A 61 7.33 9.90 6.22
CA ALA A 61 7.46 9.56 4.80
C ALA A 61 8.47 10.47 4.09
N ALA A 62 8.45 11.78 4.38
CA ALA A 62 9.42 12.72 3.83
C ALA A 62 10.87 12.37 4.23
N LYS A 63 11.10 11.94 5.48
CA LYS A 63 12.45 11.51 5.91
C LYS A 63 12.89 10.22 5.21
N VAL A 64 11.99 9.25 5.08
CA VAL A 64 12.25 7.99 4.37
C VAL A 64 12.58 8.28 2.90
N TYR A 65 11.79 9.13 2.26
CA TYR A 65 12.00 9.59 0.90
C TYR A 65 13.39 10.22 0.70
N GLU A 66 13.82 11.13 1.58
CA GLU A 66 15.12 11.79 1.46
C GLU A 66 16.29 10.80 1.57
N GLY A 67 16.18 9.83 2.48
CA GLY A 67 17.18 8.75 2.60
C GLY A 67 17.24 7.90 1.35
N LEU A 68 16.08 7.40 0.88
CA LEU A 68 16.01 6.57 -0.33
C LEU A 68 16.47 7.31 -1.59
N LEU A 69 16.17 8.61 -1.72
CA LEU A 69 16.62 9.41 -2.86
C LEU A 69 18.14 9.51 -2.91
N LEU A 70 18.78 9.65 -1.74
CA LEU A 70 20.23 9.68 -1.64
C LEU A 70 20.84 8.33 -2.04
N ASP A 71 20.32 7.24 -1.50
CA ASP A 71 20.77 5.88 -1.84
C ASP A 71 20.60 5.59 -3.34
N LEU A 72 19.44 5.95 -3.91
CA LEU A 72 19.15 5.80 -5.34
C LEU A 72 20.03 6.71 -6.21
N THR A 73 20.40 7.90 -5.75
CA THR A 73 21.32 8.78 -6.47
C THR A 73 22.66 8.07 -6.70
N PHE A 74 23.21 7.42 -5.67
CA PHE A 74 24.46 6.67 -5.80
C PHE A 74 24.33 5.49 -6.76
N GLU A 75 23.27 4.69 -6.63
CA GLU A 75 23.07 3.52 -7.48
C GLU A 75 22.77 3.87 -8.94
N LEU A 76 21.97 4.91 -9.19
CA LEU A 76 21.65 5.34 -10.54
C LEU A 76 22.85 5.96 -11.24
N ASN A 77 23.65 6.78 -10.55
CA ASN A 77 24.94 7.26 -11.08
C ASN A 77 25.85 6.10 -11.49
N ARG A 78 25.96 5.07 -10.63
CA ARG A 78 26.75 3.86 -10.90
C ARG A 78 26.24 3.08 -12.12
N LEU A 79 24.93 2.87 -12.23
CA LEU A 79 24.31 2.12 -13.33
C LEU A 79 24.40 2.85 -14.68
N HIS A 80 24.23 4.17 -14.67
CA HIS A 80 24.25 4.99 -15.88
C HIS A 80 25.64 5.55 -16.24
N ASN A 81 26.65 5.31 -15.39
CA ASN A 81 28.00 5.84 -15.53
C ASN A 81 28.03 7.37 -15.68
N VAL A 82 27.34 8.05 -14.77
CA VAL A 82 27.22 9.53 -14.68
C VAL A 82 27.47 9.99 -13.25
N GLU A 83 27.66 11.30 -13.04
CA GLU A 83 27.92 11.91 -11.72
C GLU A 83 26.94 13.06 -11.44
N HIS A 84 25.64 12.77 -11.49
CA HIS A 84 24.61 13.76 -11.20
C HIS A 84 24.33 13.88 -9.69
N ASP A 85 23.94 15.07 -9.24
CA ASP A 85 23.57 15.30 -7.84
C ASP A 85 22.16 14.77 -7.51
N SER A 86 21.82 14.75 -6.22
CA SER A 86 20.49 14.30 -5.77
C SER A 86 19.37 15.22 -6.25
N ARG A 87 19.65 16.48 -6.60
CA ARG A 87 18.67 17.40 -7.17
C ARG A 87 18.27 16.94 -8.58
N TYR A 88 19.22 16.53 -9.41
CA TYR A 88 18.94 15.96 -10.72
C TYR A 88 18.04 14.73 -10.60
N TRP A 89 18.42 13.76 -9.76
CA TRP A 89 17.63 12.54 -9.58
C TRP A 89 16.27 12.82 -8.94
N ARG A 90 16.15 13.83 -8.07
CA ARG A 90 14.85 14.28 -7.57
C ARG A 90 13.91 14.73 -8.68
N ILE A 91 14.43 15.40 -9.71
CA ILE A 91 13.61 15.82 -10.85
C ILE A 91 13.16 14.59 -11.66
N VAL A 92 14.07 13.63 -11.88
CA VAL A 92 13.81 12.46 -12.72
C VAL A 92 12.89 11.44 -12.03
N ILE A 93 13.24 10.99 -10.82
CA ILE A 93 12.57 9.89 -10.12
C ILE A 93 11.81 10.34 -8.87
N GLY A 94 11.93 11.60 -8.47
CA GLY A 94 11.35 12.08 -7.21
C GLY A 94 9.82 11.93 -7.12
N PRO A 95 9.03 12.27 -8.15
CA PRO A 95 7.59 12.04 -8.11
C PRO A 95 7.24 10.55 -7.92
N TRP A 96 7.92 9.65 -8.65
CA TRP A 96 7.76 8.21 -8.52
C TRP A 96 8.08 7.75 -7.11
N LEU A 97 9.27 8.07 -6.59
CA LEU A 97 9.70 7.64 -5.25
C LEU A 97 8.75 8.15 -4.15
N GLY A 98 8.29 9.40 -4.25
CA GLY A 98 7.35 9.99 -3.29
C GLY A 98 6.03 9.22 -3.23
N SER A 99 5.45 8.92 -4.39
CA SER A 99 4.20 8.14 -4.48
C SER A 99 4.35 6.75 -3.89
N PHE A 100 5.40 6.01 -4.25
CA PHE A 100 5.59 4.64 -3.74
C PHE A 100 5.89 4.59 -2.25
N VAL A 101 6.68 5.53 -1.71
CA VAL A 101 6.93 5.63 -0.26
C VAL A 101 5.62 5.84 0.50
N GLN A 102 4.76 6.75 0.04
CA GLN A 102 3.48 7.02 0.68
C GLN A 102 2.53 5.82 0.61
N VAL A 103 2.39 5.19 -0.56
CA VAL A 103 1.53 4.01 -0.74
C VAL A 103 1.99 2.86 0.15
N LEU A 104 3.29 2.54 0.16
CA LEU A 104 3.82 1.46 0.99
C LEU A 104 3.66 1.74 2.48
N LEU A 105 3.89 2.99 2.91
CA LEU A 105 3.68 3.38 4.29
C LEU A 105 2.21 3.25 4.69
N ASP A 106 1.28 3.70 3.85
CA ASP A 106 -0.16 3.58 4.12
C ASP A 106 -0.58 2.10 4.28
N ARG A 107 -0.17 1.24 3.35
CA ARG A 107 -0.49 -0.19 3.40
C ARG A 107 0.11 -0.87 4.62
N TRP A 108 1.36 -0.56 4.95
CA TRP A 108 2.02 -1.07 6.16
C TRP A 108 1.25 -0.67 7.43
N LEU A 109 0.93 0.63 7.57
CA LEU A 109 0.22 1.15 8.74
C LEU A 109 -1.20 0.59 8.84
N SER A 110 -1.90 0.39 7.72
CA SER A 110 -3.22 -0.24 7.70
C SER A 110 -3.16 -1.67 8.25
N ILE A 111 -2.17 -2.46 7.83
CA ILE A 111 -1.97 -3.83 8.36
C ILE A 111 -1.64 -3.79 9.85
N GLN A 112 -0.77 -2.88 10.29
CA GLN A 112 -0.45 -2.71 11.70
C GLN A 112 -1.69 -2.36 12.53
N SER A 113 -2.52 -1.44 12.05
CA SER A 113 -3.79 -1.09 12.70
C SER A 113 -4.74 -2.28 12.79
N ALA A 114 -4.88 -3.08 11.73
CA ALA A 114 -5.70 -4.29 11.76
C ALA A 114 -5.20 -5.29 12.82
N VAL A 115 -3.90 -5.56 12.86
CA VAL A 115 -3.29 -6.49 13.83
C VAL A 115 -3.41 -5.99 15.28
N GLN A 116 -3.39 -4.68 15.50
CA GLN A 116 -3.50 -4.08 16.84
C GLN A 116 -4.94 -4.02 17.35
N MET A 117 -5.91 -3.71 16.48
CA MET A 117 -7.30 -3.45 16.86
C MET A 117 -8.18 -4.70 16.84
N TYR A 118 -7.79 -5.73 16.09
CA TYR A 118 -8.62 -6.90 15.84
C TYR A 118 -7.88 -8.21 16.12
N GLU A 119 -8.64 -9.20 16.60
CA GLU A 119 -8.17 -10.58 16.66
C GLU A 119 -8.37 -11.23 15.28
N LEU A 120 -7.29 -11.56 14.58
CA LEU A 120 -7.35 -12.07 13.21
C LEU A 120 -7.32 -13.61 13.19
N SER A 121 -8.16 -14.24 12.35
CA SER A 121 -8.14 -15.69 12.11
C SER A 121 -7.12 -16.11 11.04
N GLY A 122 -6.77 -15.19 10.13
CA GLY A 122 -5.85 -15.42 9.03
C GLY A 122 -6.04 -14.40 7.91
N THR A 123 -5.31 -14.61 6.81
CA THR A 123 -5.44 -13.86 5.56
C THR A 123 -4.97 -14.75 4.40
N ILE A 124 -5.28 -14.38 3.16
CA ILE A 124 -4.65 -14.99 1.98
C ILE A 124 -3.45 -14.14 1.57
N VAL A 125 -2.29 -14.79 1.46
CA VAL A 125 -1.12 -14.24 0.77
C VAL A 125 -1.11 -14.80 -0.64
N LEU A 126 -1.09 -13.93 -1.64
CA LEU A 126 -1.02 -14.33 -3.04
C LEU A 126 0.42 -14.72 -3.36
N GLU A 127 0.66 -15.98 -3.70
CA GLU A 127 1.94 -16.42 -4.24
C GLU A 127 2.07 -15.96 -5.70
N SER A 128 2.95 -15.00 -5.97
CA SER A 128 3.25 -14.61 -7.34
C SER A 128 4.34 -15.54 -7.91
N ALA A 129 4.02 -16.29 -8.97
CA ALA A 129 4.98 -17.15 -9.67
C ALA A 129 6.08 -16.40 -10.46
N LYS A 130 6.05 -15.05 -10.51
CA LYS A 130 7.04 -14.21 -11.19
C LYS A 130 7.37 -12.94 -10.39
N PRO A 131 8.65 -12.50 -10.37
CA PRO A 131 9.02 -11.19 -9.85
C PRO A 131 8.66 -10.10 -10.86
N ALA A 132 7.38 -9.78 -11.03
CA ALA A 132 6.95 -8.63 -11.83
C ALA A 132 5.46 -8.31 -11.60
N VAL A 133 5.17 -7.63 -10.49
CA VAL A 133 3.92 -6.84 -10.35
C VAL A 133 4.25 -5.37 -10.08
N ALA A 134 5.53 -5.00 -10.13
CA ALA A 134 5.90 -3.60 -10.16
C ALA A 134 5.53 -3.06 -11.55
N PRO A 135 4.67 -2.04 -11.64
CA PRO A 135 4.38 -1.39 -12.91
C PRO A 135 5.66 -0.82 -13.51
N ASN A 136 5.76 -0.81 -14.83
CA ASN A 136 6.92 -0.29 -15.55
C ASN A 136 7.08 1.22 -15.38
N ASP A 137 5.96 1.93 -15.20
CA ASP A 137 5.93 3.38 -14.99
C ASP A 137 4.70 3.84 -14.18
N ILE A 138 4.61 5.16 -13.94
CA ILE A 138 3.49 5.77 -13.20
C ILE A 138 2.16 5.62 -13.98
N SER A 139 2.20 5.65 -15.31
CA SER A 139 0.99 5.53 -16.13
C SER A 139 0.38 4.13 -16.01
N GLU A 140 1.20 3.08 -16.08
CA GLU A 140 0.77 1.71 -15.81
C GLU A 140 0.30 1.54 -14.37
N PHE A 141 1.01 2.11 -13.38
CA PHE A 141 0.57 2.07 -11.98
C PHE A 141 -0.83 2.67 -11.81
N ASN A 142 -1.09 3.84 -12.40
CA ASN A 142 -2.38 4.52 -12.31
C ASN A 142 -3.47 3.77 -13.07
N ALA A 143 -3.15 2.99 -14.10
CA ALA A 143 -4.12 2.16 -14.81
C ALA A 143 -4.53 0.91 -14.00
N LEU A 144 -3.70 0.49 -13.03
CA LEU A 144 -3.93 -0.67 -12.17
C LEU A 144 -4.62 -0.34 -10.84
N CYS A 145 -4.62 0.92 -10.40
CA CYS A 145 -5.22 1.39 -9.15
C CYS A 145 -6.65 1.92 -9.35
#